data_AF-A0A924C805-F1
#
_entry.id   AF-A0A924C805-F1
#
_cell.length_a   1.000
_cell.length_b   1.000
_cell.length_c   1.000
_cell.angle_alpha   90.00
_cell.angle_beta   90.00
_cell.angle_gamma   90.00
#
_symmetry.space_group_name_H-M   'P 1'
#
loop_
_entity.id
_entity.type
_entity.pdbx_description
1 polymer ?
#
loop_
_entity_poly.entity_id
_entity_poly.type
_entity_poly.pdbx_seq_one_letter_code
_entity_poly.pdbx_strand_id
1 'polypeptide(L)' 'MEKRILGIILSLMGVAGLIYAGISFMNGGEGIRNIKTIIFSGILGGIFFFSGIRLITNTNDKAT' A
#
# COMPACT_ATOMS: atom_id res chain seq x y z
N MET A 1 7.03 20.65 1.03
CA MET A 1 5.79 20.31 0.27
C MET A 1 5.92 19.05 -0.60
N GLU A 2 6.91 18.93 -1.48
CA GLU A 2 7.03 17.78 -2.42
C GLU A 2 7.06 16.39 -1.76
N LYS A 3 7.82 16.25 -0.66
CA LYS A 3 7.96 14.96 0.05
C LYS A 3 6.66 14.47 0.70
N ARG A 4 5.78 15.40 1.11
CA ARG A 4 4.45 15.09 1.65
C ARG A 4 3.51 14.60 0.55
N ILE A 5 3.58 15.18 -0.64
CA ILE A 5 2.77 14.77 -1.79
C ILE A 5 3.14 13.35 -2.24
N LEU A 6 4.43 13.03 -2.30
CA LEU A 6 4.89 11.66 -2.58
C LEU A 6 4.37 10.66 -1.55
N GLY A 7 4.37 11.03 -0.26
CA GLY A 7 3.81 10.19 0.80
C GLY A 7 2.30 9.95 0.64
N ILE A 8 1.54 10.97 0.26
CA ILE A 8 0.09 10.87 0.00
C ILE A 8 -0.18 9.94 -1.19
N ILE A 9 0.53 10.12 -2.30
CA ILE A 9 0.39 9.26 -3.49
C ILE A 9 0.75 7.81 -3.14
N LEU A 10 1.84 7.60 -2.40
CA LEU A 10 2.30 6.26 -2.01
C LEU A 10 1.30 5.56 -1.07
N SER A 11 0.71 6.32 -0.15
CA SER A 11 -0.33 5.80 0.76
C SER A 11 -1.59 5.40 -0.01
N LEU A 12 -2.08 6.27 -0.92
CA LEU A 12 -3.21 5.97 -1.80
C LEU A 12 -2.97 4.71 -2.65
N MET A 13 -1.75 4.57 -3.19
CA MET A 13 -1.38 3.39 -3.97
C MET A 13 -1.30 2.12 -3.11
N GLY A 14 -0.83 2.24 -1.86
CA GLY A 14 -0.86 1.16 -0.87
C GLY A 14 -2.28 0.70 -0.54
N VAL A 15 -3.21 1.63 -0.34
CA VAL A 15 -4.65 1.32 -0.14
C VAL A 15 -5.22 0.60 -1.35
N ALA A 16 -4.93 1.06 -2.57
CA ALA A 16 -5.37 0.38 -3.79
C ALA A 16 -4.83 -1.06 -3.88
N GLY A 17 -3.58 -1.30 -3.50
CA GLY A 17 -2.97 -2.63 -3.43
C GLY A 17 -3.64 -3.55 -2.39
N LEU A 18 -3.98 -3.02 -1.22
CA LEU A 18 -4.72 -3.75 -0.17
C LEU A 18 -6.15 -4.09 -0.62
N ILE A 19 -6.83 -3.16 -1.30
CA ILE A 19 -8.16 -3.41 -1.89
C ILE A 19 -8.07 -4.51 -2.94
N TYR A 20 -7.05 -4.49 -3.81
CA TYR A 20 -6.84 -5.53 -4.82
C TYR A 20 -6.61 -6.92 -4.18
N ALA A 21 -5.89 -6.98 -3.06
CA ALA A 21 -5.72 -8.22 -2.30
C ALA A 21 -7.07 -8.74 -1.77
N GLY A 22 -7.92 -7.85 -1.24
CA GLY A 22 -9.27 -8.18 -0.78
C GLY A 22 -10.19 -8.66 -1.91
N ILE A 23 -10.16 -7.99 -3.06
CA ILE A 23 -10.92 -8.40 -4.26
C ILE A 23 -10.44 -9.76 -4.76
N SER A 24 -9.12 -9.98 -4.80
CA SER A 24 -8.54 -11.27 -5.21
C SER A 24 -8.92 -12.40 -4.25
N PHE A 25 -9.01 -12.09 -2.94
CA PHE A 25 -9.48 -13.02 -1.92
C PHE A 25 -10.97 -13.36 -2.09
N MET A 26 -11.82 -12.36 -2.35
CA MET A 26 -13.26 -12.58 -2.55
C MET A 26 -13.58 -13.32 -3.85
N ASN A 27 -12.84 -13.02 -4.93
CA ASN A 27 -13.08 -13.60 -6.25
C ASN A 27 -12.29 -14.89 -6.50
N GLY A 28 -11.41 -15.27 -5.57
CA GLY A 28 -10.50 -16.39 -5.72
C GLY A 28 -11.07 -17.73 -5.29
N GLY A 29 -11.04 -18.73 -6.18
CA GLY A 29 -11.23 -20.14 -5.81
C GLY A 29 -9.98 -20.77 -5.17
N GLU A 30 -10.10 -22.02 -4.68
CA GLU A 30 -9.09 -22.80 -3.92
C GLU A 30 -7.82 -23.20 -4.71
N GLY A 31 -7.29 -22.31 -5.55
CA GLY A 31 -6.04 -22.50 -6.27
C GLY A 31 -4.85 -21.91 -5.53
N ILE A 32 -3.75 -22.68 -5.43
CA ILE A 32 -2.46 -22.26 -4.85
C ILE A 32 -1.92 -20.96 -5.49
N ARG A 33 -2.24 -20.68 -6.76
CA ARG A 33 -1.89 -19.41 -7.42
C ARG A 33 -2.61 -18.22 -6.81
N ASN A 34 -3.85 -18.39 -6.36
CA ASN A 34 -4.63 -17.31 -5.79
C ASN A 34 -4.07 -16.88 -4.42
N ILE A 35 -3.72 -17.86 -3.57
CA ILE A 35 -3.09 -17.60 -2.26
C ILE A 35 -1.81 -16.76 -2.41
N LYS A 36 -0.95 -17.08 -3.39
CA LYS A 36 0.28 -16.33 -3.65
C LYS A 36 -0.02 -14.90 -4.09
N THR A 37 -0.99 -14.69 -4.97
CA THR A 37 -1.40 -13.36 -5.42
C THR A 37 -1.91 -12.50 -4.27
N ILE A 38 -2.76 -13.04 -3.40
CA ILE A 38 -3.31 -12.34 -2.25
C ILE A 38 -2.20 -11.95 -1.27
N ILE A 39 -1.31 -12.90 -0.92
CA ILE A 39 -0.19 -12.64 -0.01
C ILE A 39 0.74 -11.57 -0.58
N PHE A 40 1.07 -11.67 -1.88
CA PHE A 40 1.99 -10.74 -2.51
C PHE A 40 1.39 -9.33 -2.57
N SER A 41 0.15 -9.19 -3.04
CA SER A 41 -0.54 -7.89 -3.11
C SER A 41 -0.84 -7.30 -1.74
N GLY A 42 -1.17 -8.12 -0.75
CA GLY A 42 -1.39 -7.70 0.64
C GLY A 42 -0.12 -7.19 1.32
N ILE A 43 0.99 -7.93 1.20
CA ILE A 43 2.29 -7.51 1.76
C ILE A 43 2.80 -6.27 1.05
N LEU A 44 2.77 -6.25 -0.29
CA LEU A 44 3.23 -5.11 -1.08
C LEU A 44 2.40 -3.85 -0.78
N GLY A 45 1.07 -3.98 -0.78
CA GLY A 45 0.15 -2.89 -0.45
C GLY A 45 0.34 -2.38 0.98
N GLY A 46 0.52 -3.29 1.94
CA GLY A 46 0.86 -2.96 3.32
C GLY A 46 2.17 -2.17 3.44
N ILE A 47 3.25 -2.65 2.82
CA ILE A 47 4.56 -1.96 2.83
C ILE A 47 4.44 -0.56 2.22
N PHE A 48 3.77 -0.43 1.07
CA PHE A 48 3.55 0.86 0.42
C PHE A 48 2.73 1.81 1.30
N PHE A 49 1.68 1.31 1.95
CA PHE A 49 0.85 2.10 2.85
C PHE A 49 1.62 2.61 4.07
N PHE A 50 2.32 1.72 4.78
CA PHE A 50 3.14 2.09 5.94
C PHE A 50 4.30 3.01 5.57
N SER A 51 4.94 2.78 4.42
CA SER A 51 6.00 3.65 3.89
C SER A 51 5.45 5.05 3.56
N GLY A 52 4.29 5.12 2.91
CA GLY A 52 3.60 6.37 2.60
C GLY A 52 3.26 7.18 3.85
N ILE A 53 2.66 6.53 4.86
CA ILE A 53 2.36 7.17 6.14
C ILE A 53 3.62 7.64 6.86
N ARG A 54 4.68 6.81 6.89
CA ARG A 54 5.97 7.20 7.48
C ARG A 54 6.59 8.40 6.76
N LEU A 55 6.45 8.50 5.44
CA LEU A 55 6.96 9.62 4.66
C LEU A 55 6.15 10.91 4.90
N ILE A 56 4.83 10.80 5.05
CA ILE A 56 3.95 11.92 5.43
C ILE A 56 4.34 12.43 6.83
N THR A 57 4.52 11.53 7.79
CA THR A 57 4.80 11.87 9.20
C THR A 57 6.25 12.28 9.48
N ASN A 58 7.23 11.72 8.76
CA ASN A 58 8.64 12.17 8.84
C ASN A 58 8.91 13.43 8.02
N THR A 59 8.01 13.81 7.12
CA THR A 59 7.99 15.17 6.57
C THR A 59 7.43 16.10 7.64
N ASN A 60 8.18 16.29 8.73
CA ASN A 60 8.15 17.57 9.41
C ASN A 60 8.48 18.61 8.34
N ASP A 61 7.74 19.70 8.31
CA ASP A 61 8.28 20.93 7.76
C ASP A 61 9.69 21.06 8.32
N LYS A 62 10.69 20.80 7.48
CA LYS A 62 11.96 21.46 7.64
C LYS A 62 11.66 22.91 7.26
N ALA A 63 10.94 23.60 8.14
CA ALA A 63 10.98 25.04 8.26
C ALA A 63 12.42 25.33 8.70
N THR A 64 13.30 25.32 7.71
CA THR A 64 14.55 26.05 7.80
C THR A 64 14.20 27.52 7.63
#